data_AF-A0A1G7D2J4-F1
#
_entry.id   AF-A0A1G7D2J4-F1
#
_cell.length_a   1.000
_cell.length_b   1.000
_cell.length_c   1.000
_cell.angle_alpha   90.00
_cell.angle_beta   90.00
_cell.angle_gamma   90.00
#
_symmetry.space_group_name_H-M   'P 1'
#
loop_
_entity.id
_entity.type
_entity.pdbx_description
1 polymer ?
#
loop_
_entity_poly.entity_id
_entity_poly.type
_entity_poly.pdbx_seq_one_letter_code
_entity_poly.pdbx_strand_id
1 'polypeptide(L)'
;MTTAQHHDGDLMVARASGTAPGTPLPPALAGVPLERLRYDAAADTVIDIAGVEREWHVDPQGRPRLAPADGRQPLTCAGDDPLIRDADTGLWRVETDADRRAAAQTAAAAEIDRRAEAVRLTYLTGGAAQAMTYQRKEQRAREAQAILDAGDMPATGDFPMLAAEVGITAPNLPGVVAVILTQADAWEGVAGRIEAARLSGKAAIAAAPDVPAVHTARDSALAALAALHATP
;
A
#
# COMPACT_ATOMS: atom_id res chain seq x y z
N MET A 1 -18.03 25.88 -34.17
CA MET A 1 -17.73 24.49 -34.58
C MET A 1 -16.52 24.04 -33.79
N THR A 2 -16.57 22.84 -33.22
CA THR A 2 -15.43 22.23 -32.50
C THR A 2 -14.84 21.16 -33.38
N THR A 3 -13.53 21.16 -33.54
CA THR A 3 -12.80 20.11 -34.27
C THR A 3 -11.85 19.39 -33.31
N ALA A 4 -11.54 18.14 -33.62
CA ALA A 4 -10.57 17.34 -32.90
C ALA A 4 -9.44 16.90 -33.84
N GLN A 5 -8.23 16.88 -33.33
CA GLN A 5 -7.06 16.36 -34.04
C GLN A 5 -6.79 14.94 -33.56
N HIS A 6 -6.62 14.03 -34.51
CA HIS A 6 -6.26 12.65 -34.22
C HIS A 6 -4.78 12.38 -34.51
N HIS A 7 -4.20 11.44 -33.78
CA HIS A 7 -2.84 10.95 -33.92
C HIS A 7 -2.84 9.45 -34.18
N ASP A 8 -1.84 8.98 -34.92
CA ASP A 8 -1.60 7.54 -35.14
C ASP A 8 -2.85 6.78 -35.63
N GLY A 9 -3.63 7.46 -36.49
CA GLY A 9 -4.81 6.94 -37.18
C GLY A 9 -6.15 7.13 -36.47
N ASP A 10 -6.19 7.25 -35.14
CA ASP A 10 -7.47 7.25 -34.40
C ASP A 10 -7.50 8.01 -33.06
N LEU A 11 -6.38 8.18 -32.35
CA LEU A 11 -6.37 8.77 -31.00
C LEU A 11 -6.61 10.27 -31.03
N MET A 12 -7.62 10.76 -30.31
CA MET A 12 -7.82 12.21 -30.18
C MET A 12 -6.82 12.82 -29.20
N VAL A 13 -6.06 13.81 -29.65
CA VAL A 13 -4.98 14.44 -28.86
C VAL A 13 -5.25 15.90 -28.52
N ALA A 14 -6.15 16.57 -29.24
CA ALA A 14 -6.48 17.97 -29.00
C ALA A 14 -7.90 18.33 -29.45
N ARG A 15 -8.45 19.39 -28.85
CA ARG A 15 -9.67 20.08 -29.30
C ARG A 15 -9.37 21.51 -29.69
N ALA A 16 -10.04 21.99 -30.71
CA ALA A 16 -10.02 23.40 -31.09
C ALA A 16 -11.43 23.91 -31.36
N SER A 17 -11.64 25.20 -31.12
CA SER A 17 -12.89 25.90 -31.44
C SER A 17 -12.64 26.94 -32.54
N GLY A 18 -13.65 27.17 -33.38
CA GLY A 18 -13.56 28.11 -34.51
C GLY A 18 -13.18 27.43 -35.82
N THR A 19 -12.52 28.17 -36.72
CA THR A 19 -11.98 27.66 -38.00
C THR A 19 -10.61 27.02 -37.76
N ALA A 20 -10.60 25.86 -37.10
CA ALA A 20 -9.40 25.07 -36.87
C ALA A 20 -9.43 23.78 -37.70
N PRO A 21 -8.31 23.39 -38.34
CA PRO A 21 -8.24 22.13 -39.09
C PRO A 21 -8.42 20.92 -38.15
N GLY A 22 -9.19 19.93 -38.59
CA GLY A 22 -9.44 18.68 -37.86
C GLY A 22 -10.78 18.04 -38.22
N THR A 23 -11.05 16.88 -37.64
CA THR A 23 -12.33 16.20 -37.79
C THR A 23 -13.40 16.95 -36.98
N PRO A 24 -14.58 17.24 -37.56
CA PRO A 24 -15.71 17.79 -36.81
C PRO A 24 -16.01 16.92 -35.59
N LEU A 25 -16.02 17.51 -34.40
CA LEU A 25 -16.43 16.81 -33.19
C LEU A 25 -17.96 16.95 -33.04
N PRO A 26 -18.72 15.84 -33.00
CA PRO A 26 -20.16 15.91 -32.77
C PRO A 26 -20.46 16.68 -31.48
N PRO A 27 -21.48 17.57 -31.45
CA PRO A 27 -21.81 18.36 -30.26
C PRO A 27 -22.04 17.51 -29.01
N ALA A 28 -22.61 16.31 -29.17
CA ALA A 28 -22.81 15.35 -28.08
C ALA A 28 -21.52 14.87 -27.42
N LEU A 29 -20.38 14.93 -28.12
CA LEU A 29 -19.08 14.47 -27.65
C LEU A 29 -18.18 15.60 -27.11
N ALA A 30 -18.66 16.85 -27.10
CA ALA A 30 -17.86 18.00 -26.69
C ALA A 30 -17.36 17.92 -25.23
N GLY A 31 -18.16 17.29 -24.35
CA GLY A 31 -17.83 17.11 -22.94
C GLY A 31 -17.15 15.78 -22.59
N VAL A 32 -17.02 14.86 -23.54
CA VAL A 32 -16.35 13.56 -23.30
C VAL A 32 -14.85 13.80 -23.10
N PRO A 33 -14.12 13.07 -22.26
CA PRO A 33 -12.65 13.19 -22.19
C PRO A 33 -11.95 12.75 -23.49
N LEU A 34 -10.78 13.30 -23.82
CA LEU A 34 -10.09 13.02 -25.09
C LEU A 34 -9.63 11.55 -25.20
N GLU A 35 -9.22 10.97 -24.09
CA GLU A 35 -8.78 9.59 -23.94
C GLU A 35 -9.87 8.55 -24.30
N ARG A 36 -11.14 8.96 -24.25
CA ARG A 36 -12.31 8.15 -24.63
C ARG A 36 -12.73 8.31 -26.08
N LEU A 37 -12.17 9.29 -26.80
CA LEU A 37 -12.56 9.55 -28.17
C LEU A 37 -11.64 8.83 -29.16
N ARG A 38 -12.23 8.29 -30.22
CA ARG A 38 -11.51 7.74 -31.37
C ARG A 38 -12.07 8.29 -32.67
N TYR A 39 -11.19 8.48 -33.66
CA TYR A 39 -11.59 8.75 -35.03
C TYR A 39 -11.87 7.42 -35.73
N ASP A 40 -13.11 7.19 -36.13
CA ASP A 40 -13.49 6.07 -36.98
C ASP A 40 -13.37 6.50 -38.45
N ALA A 41 -12.26 6.10 -39.08
CA ALA A 41 -11.98 6.41 -40.48
C ALA A 41 -12.97 5.75 -41.46
N ALA A 42 -13.62 4.64 -41.08
CA ALA A 42 -14.60 3.98 -41.94
C ALA A 42 -15.92 4.76 -41.98
N ALA A 43 -16.29 5.38 -40.85
CA ALA A 43 -17.49 6.21 -40.72
C ALA A 43 -17.22 7.71 -40.88
N ASP A 44 -15.97 8.13 -41.06
CA ASP A 44 -15.51 9.53 -41.13
C ASP A 44 -16.07 10.38 -39.97
N THR A 45 -16.03 9.84 -38.75
CA THR A 45 -16.60 10.48 -37.57
C THR A 45 -15.80 10.20 -36.30
N VAL A 46 -16.01 11.02 -35.28
CA VAL A 46 -15.51 10.77 -33.93
C VAL A 46 -16.54 9.96 -33.15
N ILE A 47 -16.07 8.94 -32.43
CA ILE A 47 -16.88 8.12 -31.53
C ILE A 47 -16.37 8.23 -30.10
N ASP A 48 -17.26 8.00 -29.13
CA ASP A 48 -16.92 7.69 -27.74
C ASP A 48 -16.85 6.16 -27.61
N ILE A 49 -15.77 5.65 -27.03
CA ILE A 49 -15.51 4.21 -26.93
C ILE A 49 -16.21 3.56 -25.73
N ALA A 50 -16.77 4.35 -24.81
CA ALA A 50 -17.33 3.82 -23.58
C ALA A 50 -18.52 2.89 -23.82
N GLY A 51 -18.47 1.70 -23.22
CA GLY A 51 -19.47 0.64 -23.39
C GLY A 51 -19.55 0.06 -24.80
N VAL A 52 -18.67 0.46 -25.73
CA VAL A 52 -18.67 -0.04 -27.10
C VAL A 52 -17.92 -1.37 -27.15
N GLU A 53 -18.69 -2.44 -27.15
CA GLU A 53 -18.20 -3.82 -27.32
C GLU A 53 -17.80 -4.09 -28.78
N ARG A 54 -16.53 -4.38 -29.01
CA ARG A 54 -15.99 -4.80 -30.31
C ARG A 54 -14.59 -5.41 -30.15
N GLU A 55 -14.05 -5.91 -31.25
CA GLU A 55 -12.62 -6.18 -31.33
C GLU A 55 -11.84 -4.85 -31.39
N TRP A 56 -11.03 -4.62 -30.37
CA TRP A 56 -10.08 -3.53 -30.27
C TRP A 56 -8.66 -4.03 -30.53
N HIS A 57 -7.80 -3.15 -31.04
CA HIS A 57 -6.39 -3.43 -31.23
C HIS A 57 -5.58 -2.69 -30.15
N VAL A 58 -5.33 -3.35 -29.03
CA VAL A 58 -4.69 -2.77 -27.84
C VAL A 58 -3.21 -2.54 -28.09
N ASP A 59 -2.74 -1.29 -27.95
CA ASP A 59 -1.33 -0.95 -28.17
C ASP A 59 -0.41 -1.38 -26.99
N PRO A 60 0.93 -1.30 -27.13
CA PRO A 60 1.84 -1.70 -26.06
C PRO A 60 1.66 -0.94 -24.73
N GLN A 61 0.94 0.19 -24.74
CA GLN A 61 0.61 0.98 -23.56
C GLN A 61 -0.78 0.64 -22.99
N GLY A 62 -1.48 -0.35 -23.55
CA GLY A 62 -2.78 -0.80 -23.07
C GLY A 62 -3.95 0.04 -23.55
N ARG A 63 -3.76 0.86 -24.60
CA ARG A 63 -4.83 1.72 -25.11
C ARG A 63 -5.56 1.01 -26.25
N PRO A 64 -6.90 0.95 -26.21
CA PRO A 64 -7.67 0.36 -27.29
C PRO A 64 -7.63 1.26 -28.53
N ARG A 65 -7.34 0.64 -29.69
CA ARG A 65 -7.28 1.29 -31.02
C ARG A 65 -8.27 0.64 -31.98
N LEU A 66 -8.77 1.40 -32.94
CA LEU A 66 -9.74 0.92 -33.93
C LEU A 66 -9.09 0.05 -35.01
N ALA A 67 -7.85 0.36 -35.38
CA ALA A 67 -7.16 -0.28 -36.49
C ALA A 67 -5.98 -1.17 -36.04
N PRO A 68 -5.72 -2.28 -36.76
CA PRO A 68 -4.53 -3.10 -36.54
C PRO A 68 -3.25 -2.33 -36.88
N ALA A 69 -2.17 -2.63 -36.16
CA ALA A 69 -0.79 -2.21 -36.47
C ALA A 69 0.19 -3.17 -35.79
N ASP A 70 1.46 -3.15 -36.21
CA ASP A 70 2.51 -3.96 -35.60
C ASP A 70 2.61 -3.69 -34.09
N GLY A 71 2.63 -4.76 -33.30
CA GLY A 71 2.69 -4.69 -31.84
C GLY A 71 1.35 -4.40 -31.14
N ARG A 72 0.24 -4.24 -31.89
CA ARG A 72 -1.11 -4.16 -31.30
C ARG A 72 -1.73 -5.54 -31.18
N GLN A 73 -2.38 -5.80 -30.05
CA GLN A 73 -3.04 -7.06 -29.75
C GLN A 73 -4.55 -6.97 -30.03
N PRO A 74 -5.15 -7.90 -30.78
CA PRO A 74 -6.61 -7.99 -30.88
C PRO A 74 -7.22 -8.45 -29.54
N LEU A 75 -8.24 -7.74 -29.06
CA LEU A 75 -8.98 -8.06 -27.83
C LEU A 75 -10.45 -7.65 -27.98
N THR A 76 -11.37 -8.57 -27.76
CA THR A 76 -12.81 -8.26 -27.70
C THR A 76 -13.20 -7.84 -26.29
N CYS A 77 -13.65 -6.60 -26.14
CA CYS A 77 -14.05 -5.98 -24.87
C CYS A 77 -14.79 -4.66 -25.11
N ALA A 78 -15.32 -4.05 -24.05
CA ALA A 78 -15.76 -2.67 -24.10
C ALA A 78 -14.54 -1.72 -24.21
N GLY A 79 -14.68 -0.63 -24.97
CA GLY A 79 -13.57 0.30 -25.19
C GLY A 79 -13.07 1.04 -23.95
N ASP A 80 -13.81 0.99 -22.85
CA ASP A 80 -13.45 1.53 -21.54
C ASP A 80 -13.25 0.45 -20.46
N ASP A 81 -13.21 -0.83 -20.84
CA ASP A 81 -12.85 -1.88 -19.90
C ASP A 81 -11.43 -1.65 -19.36
N PRO A 82 -11.21 -1.76 -18.03
CA PRO A 82 -9.88 -1.71 -17.46
C PRO A 82 -9.06 -2.89 -17.99
N LEU A 83 -7.91 -2.60 -18.59
CA LEU A 83 -7.00 -3.60 -19.13
C LEU A 83 -5.79 -3.77 -18.22
N ILE A 84 -5.38 -5.01 -18.02
CA ILE A 84 -4.14 -5.36 -17.34
C ILE A 84 -3.27 -6.24 -18.21
N ARG A 85 -1.96 -6.14 -17.99
CA ARG A 85 -1.00 -6.99 -18.67
C ARG A 85 -0.80 -8.27 -17.86
N ASP A 86 -1.15 -9.39 -18.46
CA ASP A 86 -1.01 -10.71 -17.88
C ASP A 86 0.47 -11.04 -17.69
N ALA A 87 0.85 -11.44 -16.47
CA ALA A 87 2.25 -11.63 -16.10
C ALA A 87 2.88 -12.86 -16.77
N ASP A 88 2.08 -13.89 -17.05
CA ASP A 88 2.55 -15.16 -17.59
C ASP A 88 2.68 -15.10 -19.11
N THR A 89 1.69 -14.50 -19.77
CA THR A 89 1.65 -14.41 -21.24
C THR A 89 2.22 -13.11 -21.79
N GLY A 90 2.30 -12.05 -20.97
CA GLY A 90 2.66 -10.70 -21.42
C GLY A 90 1.60 -10.03 -22.30
N LEU A 91 0.42 -10.63 -22.45
CA LEU A 91 -0.69 -10.13 -23.25
C LEU A 91 -1.63 -9.26 -22.40
N TRP A 92 -2.32 -8.33 -23.05
CA TRP A 92 -3.41 -7.57 -22.45
C TRP A 92 -4.65 -8.44 -22.30
N ARG A 93 -5.37 -8.26 -21.19
CA ARG A 93 -6.71 -8.82 -20.97
C ARG A 93 -7.54 -7.86 -20.13
N VAL A 94 -8.85 -8.07 -20.14
CA VAL A 94 -9.76 -7.35 -19.25
C VAL A 94 -9.44 -7.72 -17.80
N GLU A 95 -9.39 -6.71 -16.94
CA GLU A 95 -9.27 -6.87 -15.50
C GLU A 95 -10.52 -7.57 -14.94
N THR A 96 -10.30 -8.61 -14.14
CA THR A 96 -11.39 -9.36 -13.51
C THR A 96 -11.63 -8.89 -12.07
N ASP A 97 -12.76 -9.29 -11.49
CA ASP A 97 -13.02 -9.09 -10.05
C ASP A 97 -11.96 -9.76 -9.18
N ALA A 98 -11.38 -10.87 -9.64
CA ALA A 98 -10.31 -11.55 -8.92
C ALA A 98 -9.03 -10.71 -8.89
N ASP A 99 -8.68 -10.03 -9.99
CA ASP A 99 -7.53 -9.13 -10.07
C ASP A 99 -7.70 -7.92 -9.14
N ARG A 100 -8.87 -7.27 -9.21
CA ARG A 100 -9.22 -6.14 -8.35
C ARG A 100 -9.15 -6.51 -6.87
N ARG A 101 -9.68 -7.68 -6.51
CA ARG A 101 -9.61 -8.20 -5.14
C ARG A 101 -8.16 -8.48 -4.73
N ALA A 102 -7.36 -9.13 -5.57
CA ALA A 102 -5.97 -9.43 -5.25
C ALA A 102 -5.12 -8.15 -5.06
N ALA A 103 -5.34 -7.14 -5.90
CA ALA A 103 -4.71 -5.83 -5.76
C ALA A 103 -5.13 -5.14 -4.44
N ALA A 104 -6.43 -5.16 -4.11
CA ALA A 104 -6.94 -4.63 -2.86
C ALA A 104 -6.36 -5.35 -1.62
N GLN A 105 -6.25 -6.68 -1.66
CA GLN A 105 -5.67 -7.48 -0.58
C GLN A 105 -4.20 -7.09 -0.34
N THR A 106 -3.43 -6.95 -1.40
CA THR A 106 -2.00 -6.57 -1.33
C THR A 106 -1.84 -5.17 -0.73
N ALA A 107 -2.61 -4.19 -1.21
CA ALA A 107 -2.56 -2.82 -0.70
C ALA A 107 -3.00 -2.74 0.77
N ALA A 108 -4.06 -3.45 1.14
CA ALA A 108 -4.58 -3.48 2.51
C ALA A 108 -3.59 -4.15 3.49
N ALA A 109 -2.96 -5.26 3.10
CA ALA A 109 -1.95 -5.92 3.93
C ALA A 109 -0.73 -5.02 4.16
N ALA A 110 -0.26 -4.32 3.12
CA ALA A 110 0.83 -3.36 3.24
C ALA A 110 0.47 -2.19 4.18
N GLU A 111 -0.77 -1.69 4.14
CA GLU A 111 -1.23 -0.64 5.06
C GLU A 111 -1.25 -1.11 6.51
N ILE A 112 -1.71 -2.33 6.77
CA ILE A 112 -1.66 -2.94 8.11
C ILE A 112 -0.22 -3.04 8.61
N ASP A 113 0.72 -3.51 7.77
CA ASP A 113 2.12 -3.62 8.16
C ASP A 113 2.74 -2.24 8.46
N ARG A 114 2.44 -1.21 7.64
CA ARG A 114 2.86 0.18 7.91
C ARG A 114 2.29 0.72 9.20
N ARG A 115 1.00 0.50 9.46
CA ARG A 115 0.35 1.00 10.67
C ARG A 115 0.87 0.30 11.92
N ALA A 116 1.07 -1.02 11.85
CA ALA A 116 1.65 -1.78 12.96
C ALA A 116 3.03 -1.20 13.31
N GLU A 117 3.87 -0.94 12.31
CA GLU A 117 5.18 -0.32 12.53
C GLU A 117 5.08 1.09 13.13
N ALA A 118 4.18 1.93 12.61
CA ALA A 118 3.95 3.25 13.17
C ALA A 118 3.56 3.19 14.66
N VAL A 119 2.78 2.19 15.08
CA VAL A 119 2.47 1.98 16.51
C VAL A 119 3.71 1.53 17.28
N ARG A 120 4.53 0.59 16.76
CA ARG A 120 5.77 0.17 17.44
C ARG A 120 6.70 1.35 17.73
N LEU A 121 6.82 2.27 16.78
CA LEU A 121 7.65 3.47 16.90
C LEU A 121 7.14 4.50 17.93
N THR A 122 5.97 4.28 18.53
CA THR A 122 5.50 5.09 19.68
C THR A 122 6.04 4.59 21.01
N TYR A 123 6.48 3.33 21.06
CA TYR A 123 7.06 2.69 22.24
C TYR A 123 8.58 2.52 22.12
N LEU A 124 9.10 2.46 20.90
CA LEU A 124 10.51 2.23 20.61
C LEU A 124 11.12 3.36 19.80
N THR A 125 12.37 3.68 20.08
CA THR A 125 13.17 4.53 19.20
C THR A 125 13.59 3.75 17.95
N GLY A 126 13.37 4.32 16.77
CA GLY A 126 13.70 3.67 15.51
C GLY A 126 15.21 3.47 15.31
N GLY A 127 15.59 2.35 14.70
CA GLY A 127 16.97 2.06 14.28
C GLY A 127 17.50 0.73 14.79
N ALA A 128 18.04 -0.10 13.89
CA ALA A 128 18.50 -1.46 14.20
C ALA A 128 19.60 -1.49 15.29
N ALA A 129 20.55 -0.56 15.25
CA ALA A 129 21.62 -0.49 16.25
C ALA A 129 21.11 -0.11 17.65
N GLN A 130 20.07 0.73 17.73
CA GLN A 130 19.43 1.07 19.00
C GLN A 130 18.61 -0.11 19.54
N ALA A 131 17.88 -0.82 18.67
CA ALA A 131 17.15 -2.02 19.06
C ALA A 131 18.08 -3.09 19.67
N MET A 132 19.25 -3.35 19.06
CA MET A 132 20.26 -4.25 19.61
C MET A 132 20.79 -3.78 20.97
N THR A 133 20.97 -2.47 21.15
CA THR A 133 21.39 -1.89 22.43
C THR A 133 20.34 -2.11 23.51
N TYR A 134 19.06 -1.90 23.21
CA TYR A 134 17.96 -2.12 24.14
C TYR A 134 17.82 -3.60 24.53
N GLN A 135 17.86 -4.51 23.55
CA GLN A 135 17.82 -5.96 23.82
C GLN A 135 18.98 -6.40 24.72
N ARG A 136 20.19 -5.87 24.46
CA ARG A 136 21.35 -6.18 25.30
C ARG A 136 21.19 -5.63 26.71
N LYS A 137 20.65 -4.42 26.88
CA LYS A 137 20.36 -3.83 28.20
C LYS A 137 19.32 -4.64 28.96
N GLU A 138 18.24 -5.06 28.32
CA GLU A 138 17.23 -5.93 28.93
C GLU A 138 17.85 -7.24 29.42
N GLN A 139 18.61 -7.94 28.57
CA GLN A 139 19.31 -9.17 28.94
C GLN A 139 20.18 -8.97 30.19
N ARG A 140 20.99 -7.90 30.20
CA ARG A 140 21.85 -7.57 31.34
C ARG A 140 21.06 -7.19 32.58
N ALA A 141 19.91 -6.53 32.43
CA ALA A 141 19.05 -6.19 33.55
C ALA A 141 18.43 -7.46 34.18
N ARG A 142 18.02 -8.45 33.37
CA ARG A 142 17.53 -9.75 33.87
C ARG A 142 18.62 -10.52 34.63
N GLU A 143 19.86 -10.50 34.13
CA GLU A 143 21.02 -11.08 34.82
C GLU A 143 21.28 -10.41 36.18
N ALA A 144 21.28 -9.07 36.22
CA ALA A 144 21.46 -8.32 37.46
C ALA A 144 20.30 -8.53 38.45
N GLN A 145 19.07 -8.63 37.96
CA GLN A 145 17.89 -8.93 38.78
C GLN A 145 18.00 -10.30 39.45
N ALA A 146 18.48 -11.32 38.74
CA ALA A 146 18.68 -12.65 39.34
C ALA A 146 19.69 -12.64 40.51
N ILE A 147 20.73 -11.80 40.43
CA ILE A 147 21.70 -11.61 41.54
C ILE A 147 21.01 -10.93 42.73
N LEU A 148 20.21 -9.90 42.48
CA LEU A 148 19.43 -9.20 43.52
C LEU A 148 18.43 -10.15 44.19
N ASP A 149 17.73 -10.99 43.42
CA ASP A 149 16.76 -11.96 43.94
C ASP A 149 17.43 -13.05 44.80
N ALA A 150 18.71 -13.35 44.56
CA ALA A 150 19.51 -14.24 45.39
C ALA A 150 19.99 -13.59 46.71
N GLY A 151 19.74 -12.29 46.91
CA GLY A 151 20.15 -11.53 48.08
C GLY A 151 21.53 -10.88 47.98
N ASP A 152 22.18 -10.96 46.82
CA ASP A 152 23.49 -10.37 46.56
C ASP A 152 23.38 -9.00 45.87
N MET A 153 24.47 -8.23 45.87
CA MET A 153 24.54 -6.95 45.16
C MET A 153 25.36 -7.08 43.87
N PRO A 154 24.79 -6.86 42.67
CA PRO A 154 25.54 -6.92 41.43
C PRO A 154 26.65 -5.86 41.41
N ALA A 155 27.88 -6.28 41.12
CA ALA A 155 29.00 -5.36 41.01
C ALA A 155 28.85 -4.51 39.74
N THR A 156 28.95 -3.19 39.89
CA THR A 156 28.75 -2.24 38.77
C THR A 156 29.70 -2.49 37.58
N GLY A 157 30.91 -3.00 37.84
CA GLY A 157 31.90 -3.34 36.82
C GLY A 157 31.47 -4.48 35.90
N ASP A 158 30.58 -5.38 36.35
CA ASP A 158 30.10 -6.52 35.57
C ASP A 158 28.96 -6.11 34.61
N PHE A 159 28.34 -4.96 34.86
CA PHE A 159 27.20 -4.43 34.12
C PHE A 159 27.48 -3.03 33.55
N PRO A 160 28.53 -2.82 32.73
CA PRO A 160 28.98 -1.49 32.31
C PRO A 160 27.91 -0.69 31.53
N MET A 161 27.05 -1.37 30.77
CA MET A 161 25.95 -0.72 30.04
C MET A 161 24.83 -0.22 30.95
N LEU A 162 24.61 -0.85 32.11
CA LEU A 162 23.62 -0.43 33.11
C LEU A 162 24.23 0.61 34.05
N ALA A 163 25.48 0.40 34.46
CA ALA A 163 26.23 1.32 35.30
C ALA A 163 26.35 2.72 34.67
N ALA A 164 26.46 2.79 33.34
CA ALA A 164 26.47 4.05 32.60
C ALA A 164 25.20 4.90 32.75
N GLU A 165 24.08 4.32 33.22
CA GLU A 165 22.82 5.03 33.45
C GLU A 165 22.57 5.39 34.92
N VAL A 166 23.46 4.98 35.83
CA VAL A 166 23.37 5.35 37.25
C VAL A 166 23.60 6.85 37.39
N GLY A 167 22.70 7.51 38.12
CA GLY A 167 22.64 8.97 38.26
C GLY A 167 21.95 9.69 37.10
N ILE A 168 21.59 8.97 36.03
CA ILE A 168 20.83 9.52 34.88
C ILE A 168 19.40 8.99 34.91
N THR A 169 19.24 7.66 34.84
CA THR A 169 17.93 6.99 34.80
C THR A 169 17.43 6.70 36.22
N ALA A 170 18.32 6.33 37.14
CA ALA A 170 18.00 6.11 38.54
C ALA A 170 19.24 6.33 39.44
N PRO A 171 19.06 6.57 40.76
CA PRO A 171 20.20 6.88 41.66
C PRO A 171 21.21 5.74 41.86
N ASN A 172 20.83 4.49 41.56
CA ASN A 172 21.68 3.31 41.78
C ASN A 172 21.36 2.19 40.78
N LEU A 173 22.23 1.17 40.73
CA LEU A 173 22.12 0.06 39.78
C LEU A 173 20.79 -0.73 39.92
N PRO A 174 20.31 -1.08 41.14
CA PRO A 174 18.99 -1.72 41.29
C PRO A 174 17.84 -0.86 40.72
N GLY A 175 17.89 0.45 40.90
CA GLY A 175 16.91 1.37 40.32
C GLY A 175 16.95 1.37 38.79
N VAL A 176 18.14 1.35 38.19
CA VAL A 176 18.29 1.26 36.72
C VAL A 176 17.73 -0.07 36.20
N VAL A 177 18.05 -1.18 36.87
CA VAL A 177 17.51 -2.52 36.54
C VAL A 177 15.98 -2.51 36.58
N ALA A 178 15.39 -1.98 37.66
CA ALA A 178 13.95 -1.92 37.82
C ALA A 178 13.27 -1.10 36.70
N VAL A 179 13.83 0.04 36.32
CA VAL A 179 13.29 0.88 35.23
C VAL A 179 13.33 0.14 33.89
N ILE A 180 14.46 -0.48 33.56
CA ILE A 180 14.62 -1.19 32.28
C ILE A 180 13.66 -2.38 32.19
N LEU A 181 13.53 -3.18 33.26
CA LEU A 181 12.62 -4.33 33.27
C LEU A 181 11.16 -3.89 33.21
N THR A 182 10.78 -2.83 33.93
CA THR A 182 9.43 -2.26 33.85
C THR A 182 9.09 -1.83 32.42
N GLN A 183 10.04 -1.19 31.72
CA GLN A 183 9.85 -0.77 30.33
C GLN A 183 9.76 -1.96 29.37
N ALA A 184 10.57 -3.02 29.59
CA ALA A 184 10.54 -4.24 28.80
C ALA A 184 9.21 -4.98 28.95
N ASP A 185 8.72 -5.15 30.18
CA ASP A 185 7.45 -5.83 30.46
C ASP A 185 6.26 -5.04 29.89
N ALA A 186 6.29 -3.71 29.99
CA ALA A 186 5.27 -2.84 29.39
C ALA A 186 5.25 -2.97 27.85
N TRP A 187 6.43 -3.07 27.22
CA TRP A 187 6.56 -3.30 25.79
C TRP A 187 6.04 -4.69 25.38
N GLU A 188 6.37 -5.76 26.10
CA GLU A 188 6.00 -7.13 25.75
C GLU A 188 4.47 -7.28 25.61
N GLY A 189 3.71 -6.76 26.57
CA GLY A 189 2.25 -6.81 26.55
C GLY A 189 1.64 -6.06 25.35
N VAL A 190 2.20 -4.92 24.97
CA VAL A 190 1.73 -4.15 23.80
C VAL A 190 2.16 -4.82 22.50
N ALA A 191 3.40 -5.30 22.42
CA ALA A 191 3.94 -5.96 21.24
C ALA A 191 3.09 -7.17 20.82
N GLY A 192 2.67 -8.00 21.78
CA GLY A 192 1.77 -9.12 21.52
C GLY A 192 0.41 -8.69 20.95
N ARG A 193 -0.16 -7.59 21.45
CA ARG A 193 -1.44 -7.04 20.94
C ARG A 193 -1.30 -6.46 19.53
N ILE A 194 -0.19 -5.77 19.24
CA ILE A 194 0.11 -5.26 17.90
C ILE A 194 0.19 -6.42 16.91
N GLU A 195 0.91 -7.49 17.28
CA GLU A 195 1.09 -8.64 16.41
C GLU A 195 -0.21 -9.41 16.20
N ALA A 196 -1.02 -9.58 17.24
CA ALA A 196 -2.34 -10.18 17.14
C ALA A 196 -3.22 -9.42 16.15
N ALA A 197 -3.33 -8.09 16.27
CA ALA A 197 -4.13 -7.25 15.38
C ALA A 197 -3.62 -7.30 13.92
N ARG A 198 -2.29 -7.30 13.74
CA ARG A 198 -1.65 -7.37 12.43
C ARG A 198 -1.93 -8.70 11.73
N LEU A 199 -1.69 -9.82 12.41
CA LEU A 199 -1.86 -11.15 11.85
C LEU A 199 -3.34 -11.48 11.63
N SER A 200 -4.22 -11.15 12.58
CA SER A 200 -5.66 -11.37 12.41
C SER A 200 -6.24 -10.54 11.28
N GLY A 201 -5.80 -9.28 11.14
CA GLY A 201 -6.19 -8.41 10.04
C GLY A 201 -5.77 -8.96 8.67
N LYS A 202 -4.53 -9.45 8.55
CA LYS A 202 -4.05 -10.08 7.31
C LYS A 202 -4.77 -11.39 7.00
N ALA A 203 -5.09 -12.20 8.01
CA ALA A 203 -5.89 -13.40 7.85
C ALA A 203 -7.32 -13.07 7.35
N ALA A 204 -7.95 -12.04 7.92
CA ALA A 204 -9.29 -11.59 7.50
C ALA A 204 -9.28 -11.03 6.06
N ILE A 205 -8.25 -10.28 5.67
CA ILE A 205 -8.07 -9.82 4.29
C ILE A 205 -7.94 -11.01 3.32
N ALA A 206 -7.14 -12.01 3.68
CA ALA A 206 -6.95 -13.20 2.85
C ALA A 206 -8.25 -14.00 2.65
N ALA A 207 -9.13 -14.01 3.66
CA ALA A 207 -10.41 -14.70 3.63
C ALA A 207 -11.56 -13.88 2.99
N ALA A 208 -11.34 -12.60 2.67
CA ALA A 208 -12.39 -11.72 2.17
C ALA A 208 -12.86 -12.13 0.76
N PRO A 209 -14.18 -12.25 0.52
CA PRO A 209 -14.73 -12.71 -0.76
C PRO A 209 -14.67 -11.66 -1.88
N ASP A 210 -14.64 -10.37 -1.52
CA ASP A 210 -14.73 -9.24 -2.45
C ASP A 210 -13.96 -8.02 -1.93
N VAL A 211 -13.85 -6.99 -2.78
CA VAL A 211 -13.15 -5.73 -2.46
C VAL A 211 -13.75 -5.00 -1.25
N PRO A 212 -15.08 -4.83 -1.11
CA PRO A 212 -15.68 -4.25 0.09
C PRO A 212 -15.33 -4.99 1.39
N ALA A 213 -15.31 -6.32 1.38
CA ALA A 213 -14.92 -7.12 2.53
C ALA A 213 -13.43 -6.95 2.87
N VAL A 214 -12.55 -6.83 1.87
CA VAL A 214 -11.13 -6.50 2.09
C VAL A 214 -10.99 -5.16 2.80
N HIS A 215 -11.73 -4.13 2.37
CA HIS A 215 -11.70 -2.82 3.02
C HIS A 215 -12.23 -2.87 4.46
N THR A 216 -13.31 -3.60 4.70
CA THR A 216 -13.87 -3.78 6.05
C THR A 216 -12.87 -4.47 6.99
N ALA A 217 -12.20 -5.52 6.51
CA ALA A 217 -11.17 -6.23 7.28
C ALA A 217 -9.97 -5.34 7.59
N ARG A 218 -9.50 -4.57 6.59
CA ARG A 218 -8.45 -3.56 6.76
C ARG A 218 -8.84 -2.55 7.84
N ASP A 219 -10.01 -1.93 7.72
CA ASP A 219 -10.42 -0.84 8.60
C ASP A 219 -10.58 -1.31 10.05
N SER A 220 -11.09 -2.54 10.23
CA SER A 220 -11.15 -3.19 11.55
C SER A 220 -9.76 -3.38 12.16
N ALA A 221 -8.78 -3.85 11.37
CA ALA A 221 -7.41 -4.01 11.83
C ALA A 221 -6.73 -2.67 12.14
N LEU A 222 -6.97 -1.64 11.32
CA LEU A 222 -6.44 -0.30 11.56
C LEU A 222 -7.04 0.34 12.81
N ALA A 223 -8.32 0.14 13.08
CA ALA A 223 -8.96 0.58 14.30
C ALA A 223 -8.37 -0.13 15.54
N ALA A 224 -8.16 -1.44 15.45
CA ALA A 224 -7.51 -2.21 16.51
C ALA A 224 -6.09 -1.70 16.80
N LEU A 225 -5.30 -1.43 15.76
CA LEU A 225 -3.96 -0.86 15.90
C LEU A 225 -3.99 0.57 16.44
N ALA A 226 -4.95 1.41 16.03
CA ALA A 226 -5.09 2.77 16.54
C ALA A 226 -5.39 2.80 18.04
N ALA A 227 -6.17 1.84 18.55
CA ALA A 227 -6.44 1.68 19.98
C ALA A 227 -5.22 1.23 20.81
N LEU A 228 -4.10 0.87 20.15
CA LEU A 228 -2.83 0.49 20.78
C LEU A 228 -1.81 1.64 20.82
N HIS A 229 -2.16 2.83 20.33
CA HIS A 229 -1.28 3.99 20.43
C HIS A 229 -1.15 4.41 21.90
N ALA A 230 0.07 4.73 22.34
CA ALA A 230 0.27 5.31 23.67
C ALA A 230 -0.50 6.63 23.74
N THR A 231 -1.43 6.78 24.68
CA THR A 231 -2.04 8.09 24.93
C THR A 231 -0.92 8.96 25.54
N PRO A 232 -0.65 10.17 25.00
CA PRO A 232 0.42 11.04 25.49
C PRO A 232 0.25 11.41 26.96
#